data_AF-A0A1Q5JJI9-F1
#
_entry.id   AF-A0A1Q5JJI9-F1
#
_cell.length_a   1.000
_cell.length_b   1.000
_cell.length_c   1.000
_cell.angle_alpha   90.00
_cell.angle_beta   90.00
_cell.angle_gamma   90.00
#
_symmetry.space_group_name_H-M   'P 1'
#
loop_
_entity.id
_entity.type
_entity.pdbx_description
1 polymer ?
#
loop_
_entity_poly.entity_id
_entity_poly.type
_entity_poly.pdbx_seq_one_letter_code
_entity_poly.pdbx_strand_id
1 'polypeptide(L)'
;MALTRSRAAARRRRWTAVLGATALAVAGGGALAAPAGATSTSAEVQFPTRCVPPPIAGIPAIEGTTTAKISADKTSPKVGDTVTVTYTITKPAASNPVDLALPADIMTPSGKVVLGGAQTGAISVTGPRKNPPVPGKGSFPAFSMTGTFKVTQAGSITLSPGDYNIHTSYLMELDTPCTVLNPPAPVSETVTASPVTSPNTRALQLDTTSGAPGVRVTVSGSRFSPLTEVTVAGRAGAAETADRMTVTTDSEGSFAARLKVNDKATTGIVAYEGTSWNADKGAGPAAYTVVDDTPQPPDSQKITAAVTAGELSMTQAGDAVQLSSVDFGRGGAATGDLNTVTVKDFRGGPAGWSLTGKVTDFTGPGGSIGAGNLSWTPSCTATEGSPSTCAAGSSGPVGSGGATLASTPNGALTGGEFTVGAGLSLDVPAFTAPGSYAGVLTLTLS
;
A
#
# COMPACT_ATOMS: atom_id res chain seq x y z
N MET A 1 -77.60 -14.66 -1.27
CA MET A 1 -78.60 -14.39 -0.21
C MET A 1 -77.85 -14.40 1.12
N ALA A 2 -78.04 -13.47 2.06
CA ALA A 2 -79.15 -12.52 2.22
C ALA A 2 -78.72 -11.09 2.66
N LEU A 3 -79.48 -10.10 2.18
CA LEU A 3 -79.96 -8.88 2.85
C LEU A 3 -78.98 -7.91 3.57
N THR A 4 -78.52 -6.92 2.80
CA THR A 4 -78.79 -5.47 2.96
C THR A 4 -78.97 -4.78 4.35
N ARG A 5 -78.31 -3.60 4.42
CA ARG A 5 -78.82 -2.26 4.83
C ARG A 5 -78.60 -1.71 6.27
N SER A 6 -77.66 -0.76 6.30
CA SER A 6 -77.80 0.66 6.72
C SER A 6 -77.72 1.13 8.18
N ARG A 7 -76.64 1.91 8.41
CA ARG A 7 -76.57 3.26 9.02
C ARG A 7 -76.81 3.46 10.54
N ALA A 8 -75.68 3.74 11.21
CA ALA A 8 -75.32 5.05 11.80
C ALA A 8 -75.21 5.21 13.34
N ALA A 9 -74.13 5.92 13.71
CA ALA A 9 -73.91 6.75 14.90
C ALA A 9 -73.89 6.14 16.32
N ALA A 10 -72.70 6.12 16.94
CA ALA A 10 -72.45 6.74 18.25
C ALA A 10 -70.94 6.98 18.47
N ARG A 11 -70.58 8.02 19.24
CA ARG A 11 -69.20 8.51 19.45
C ARG A 11 -69.02 8.95 20.91
N ARG A 12 -68.07 8.37 21.68
CA ARG A 12 -67.32 9.06 22.77
C ARG A 12 -66.21 8.20 23.41
N ARG A 13 -65.27 8.88 24.07
CA ARG A 13 -63.97 8.40 24.62
C ARG A 13 -64.03 8.02 26.11
N ARG A 14 -63.06 7.18 26.55
CA ARG A 14 -62.25 7.20 27.81
C ARG A 14 -61.12 6.16 27.62
N TRP A 15 -59.81 6.46 27.66
CA TRP A 15 -58.89 6.88 28.75
C TRP A 15 -58.34 5.73 29.63
N THR A 16 -57.05 5.86 30.01
CA THR A 16 -56.17 4.92 30.78
C THR A 16 -55.61 3.72 29.98
N ALA A 17 -54.38 3.21 30.22
CA ALA A 17 -53.55 3.30 31.43
C ALA A 17 -52.01 3.47 31.19
N VAL A 18 -51.28 3.50 32.32
CA VAL A 18 -49.86 3.80 32.58
C VAL A 18 -49.43 2.81 33.71
N LEU A 19 -48.21 2.28 33.88
CA LEU A 19 -46.82 2.77 33.71
C LEU A 19 -45.89 1.57 33.38
N GLY A 20 -44.65 1.79 32.89
CA GLY A 20 -43.62 0.75 32.83
C GLY A 20 -42.29 1.17 32.18
N ALA A 21 -41.42 1.84 32.93
CA ALA A 21 -40.09 2.26 32.45
C ALA A 21 -38.98 1.35 33.01
N THR A 22 -38.10 0.88 32.13
CA THR A 22 -36.73 0.45 32.47
C THR A 22 -35.77 1.13 31.52
N ALA A 23 -34.94 2.02 32.05
CA ALA A 23 -33.91 2.71 31.29
C ALA A 23 -32.61 1.89 31.32
N LEU A 24 -31.97 1.73 30.17
CA LEU A 24 -30.54 1.52 30.09
C LEU A 24 -29.95 2.60 29.18
N ALA A 25 -29.18 3.50 29.75
CA ALA A 25 -28.55 4.59 29.03
C ALA A 25 -27.32 4.08 28.26
N VAL A 26 -27.27 4.33 26.96
CA VAL A 26 -26.02 4.37 26.20
C VAL A 26 -25.87 5.79 25.69
N ALA A 27 -24.75 6.43 26.01
CA ALA A 27 -24.51 7.83 25.69
C ALA A 27 -24.44 8.04 24.17
N GLY A 28 -25.17 9.04 23.67
CA GLY A 28 -24.95 9.56 22.32
C GLY A 28 -23.61 10.29 22.23
N GLY A 29 -22.97 10.28 21.06
CA GLY A 29 -21.66 10.91 20.86
C GLY A 29 -20.73 10.23 19.86
N GLY A 30 -21.18 9.18 19.16
CA GLY A 30 -20.44 8.58 18.06
C GLY A 30 -20.47 9.47 16.80
N ALA A 31 -19.62 10.50 16.77
CA ALA A 31 -19.33 11.19 15.53
C ALA A 31 -18.69 10.19 14.56
N LEU A 32 -19.36 9.94 13.43
CA LEU A 32 -18.78 9.18 12.32
C LEU A 32 -17.68 10.02 11.67
N ALA A 33 -16.50 9.98 12.29
CA ALA A 33 -15.27 10.37 11.62
C ALA A 33 -15.06 9.40 10.46
N ALA A 34 -15.46 9.82 9.26
CA ALA A 34 -14.90 9.25 8.05
C ALA A 34 -13.36 9.25 8.19
N PRO A 35 -12.65 8.22 7.72
CA PRO A 35 -11.21 8.31 7.64
C PRO A 35 -10.91 9.50 6.72
N ALA A 36 -10.41 10.57 7.32
CA ALA A 36 -9.91 11.70 6.56
C ALA A 36 -8.77 11.14 5.71
N GLY A 37 -9.02 10.98 4.42
CA GLY A 37 -7.96 10.82 3.44
C GLY A 37 -7.13 12.07 3.54
N ALA A 38 -6.05 12.00 4.32
CA ALA A 38 -5.16 13.12 4.55
C ALA A 38 -4.52 13.45 3.19
N THR A 39 -5.07 14.45 2.53
CA THR A 39 -4.37 15.19 1.49
C THR A 39 -3.19 15.85 2.19
N SER A 40 -2.06 15.13 2.25
CA SER A 40 -0.82 15.58 2.85
C SER A 40 -0.29 16.79 2.07
N THR A 41 -0.75 17.97 2.46
CA THR A 41 -0.23 19.24 1.99
C THR A 41 0.67 19.79 3.08
N SER A 42 1.98 19.76 2.85
CA SER A 42 3.01 20.44 3.63
C SER A 42 2.50 21.73 4.30
N ALA A 43 2.41 21.69 5.62
CA ALA A 43 1.90 22.75 6.48
C ALA A 43 3.06 23.56 7.10
N GLU A 44 2.88 24.88 7.20
CA GLU A 44 3.77 25.72 7.97
C GLU A 44 3.47 25.55 9.48
N VAL A 45 4.51 25.33 10.28
CA VAL A 45 4.42 25.04 11.71
C VAL A 45 5.31 25.99 12.51
N GLN A 46 4.91 26.24 13.76
CA GLN A 46 5.64 27.09 14.71
C GLN A 46 6.09 26.28 15.91
N PHE A 47 7.33 26.50 16.38
CA PHE A 47 7.89 25.77 17.52
C PHE A 47 8.87 26.63 18.34
N PRO A 48 8.90 26.46 19.68
CA PRO A 48 9.82 27.17 20.55
C PRO A 48 11.25 26.65 20.32
N THR A 49 12.18 27.59 20.14
CA THR A 49 13.56 27.35 19.75
C THR A 49 14.49 28.15 20.66
N ARG A 50 15.61 27.55 21.04
CA ARG A 50 16.70 28.21 21.77
C ARG A 50 17.94 28.28 20.90
N CYS A 51 18.27 29.48 20.44
CA CYS A 51 19.48 29.74 19.66
C CYS A 51 20.60 30.24 20.58
N VAL A 52 21.80 29.70 20.44
CA VAL A 52 23.00 30.16 21.16
C VAL A 52 23.83 31.01 20.20
N PRO A 53 23.94 32.34 20.39
CA PRO A 53 24.81 33.17 19.57
C PRO A 53 26.29 32.75 19.68
N PRO A 54 27.13 33.06 18.67
CA PRO A 54 28.56 32.77 18.74
C PRO A 54 29.20 33.50 19.94
N PRO A 55 30.11 32.87 20.72
CA PRO A 55 30.63 33.45 21.97
C PRO A 55 31.23 34.85 21.84
N ILE A 56 31.82 35.17 20.69
CA ILE A 56 32.40 36.49 20.38
C ILE A 56 31.37 37.64 20.44
N ALA A 57 30.08 37.35 20.27
CA ALA A 57 29.02 38.36 20.38
C ALA A 57 28.75 38.78 21.84
N GLY A 58 29.11 37.98 22.84
CA GLY A 58 28.87 38.26 24.25
C GLY A 58 27.39 38.29 24.67
N ILE A 59 26.49 37.75 23.84
CA ILE A 59 25.03 37.76 24.05
C ILE A 59 24.56 36.42 24.67
N PRO A 60 23.64 36.43 25.65
CA PRO A 60 23.02 35.20 26.14
C PRO A 60 22.25 34.44 25.05
N ALA A 61 21.86 33.20 25.34
CA ALA A 61 21.00 32.43 24.45
C ALA A 61 19.64 33.13 24.24
N ILE A 62 19.15 33.07 23.01
CA ILE A 62 17.90 33.66 22.55
C ILE A 62 16.84 32.57 22.51
N GLU A 63 15.75 32.75 23.24
CA GLU A 63 14.58 31.88 23.19
C GLU A 63 13.43 32.58 22.46
N GLY A 64 12.84 31.91 21.47
CA GLY A 64 11.81 32.49 20.62
C GLY A 64 11.12 31.47 19.72
N THR A 65 10.14 31.92 18.95
CA THR A 65 9.38 31.06 18.04
C THR A 65 10.03 31.02 16.65
N THR A 66 10.39 29.82 16.20
CA THR A 66 10.74 29.58 14.79
C THR A 66 9.51 29.16 14.02
N THR A 67 9.37 29.65 12.80
CA THR A 67 8.36 29.21 11.82
C THR A 67 9.04 28.49 10.66
N ALA A 68 8.53 27.32 10.27
CA ALA A 68 9.12 26.52 9.21
C ALA A 68 8.11 25.63 8.48
N LYS A 69 8.50 25.14 7.31
CA LYS A 69 7.75 24.22 6.45
C LYS A 69 8.67 23.13 5.91
N ILE A 70 8.26 21.87 5.96
CA ILE A 70 8.96 20.72 5.37
C ILE A 70 8.12 20.15 4.24
N SER A 71 8.68 19.96 3.06
CA SER A 71 8.03 19.25 1.94
C SER A 71 8.86 18.05 1.50
N ALA A 72 8.19 17.02 0.98
CA ALA A 72 8.81 15.85 0.34
C ALA A 72 8.60 15.88 -1.18
N ASP A 73 9.56 15.35 -1.95
CA ASP A 73 9.41 15.14 -3.40
C ASP A 73 8.40 14.03 -3.74
N LYS A 74 8.19 13.08 -2.83
CA LYS A 74 7.29 11.93 -2.95
C LYS A 74 6.44 11.79 -1.69
N THR A 75 5.15 12.05 -1.79
CA THR A 75 4.18 11.85 -0.69
C THR A 75 3.67 10.42 -0.58
N SER A 76 3.82 9.61 -1.63
CA SER A 76 3.43 8.19 -1.67
C SER A 76 4.57 7.27 -2.15
N PRO A 77 5.72 7.22 -1.45
CA PRO A 77 6.86 6.38 -1.83
C PRO A 77 6.59 4.87 -1.61
N LYS A 78 7.42 4.01 -2.19
CA LYS A 78 7.47 2.57 -1.87
C LYS A 78 8.66 2.23 -0.97
N VAL A 79 8.57 1.14 -0.21
CA VAL A 79 9.70 0.64 0.62
C VAL A 79 10.92 0.35 -0.25
N GLY A 80 12.00 1.09 -0.04
CA GLY A 80 13.21 1.05 -0.85
C GLY A 80 13.47 2.34 -1.63
N ASP A 81 12.45 3.18 -1.85
CA ASP A 81 12.61 4.48 -2.48
C ASP A 81 13.47 5.42 -1.61
N THR A 82 14.22 6.28 -2.28
CA THR A 82 14.80 7.49 -1.68
C THR A 82 13.84 8.66 -1.86
N VAL A 83 13.54 9.35 -0.77
CA VAL A 83 12.71 10.56 -0.69
C VAL A 83 13.60 11.75 -0.37
N THR A 84 13.44 12.84 -1.11
CA THR A 84 14.11 14.13 -0.88
C THR A 84 13.20 15.00 -0.02
N VAL A 85 13.72 15.50 1.09
CA VAL A 85 13.02 16.46 1.95
C VAL A 85 13.64 17.85 1.81
N THR A 86 12.79 18.88 1.78
CA THR A 86 13.19 20.29 1.82
C THR A 86 12.65 20.91 3.10
N TYR A 87 13.54 21.30 4.01
CA TYR A 87 13.22 21.98 5.27
C TYR A 87 13.50 23.47 5.11
N THR A 88 12.44 24.28 5.10
CA THR A 88 12.50 25.73 4.93
C THR A 88 12.16 26.42 6.24
N ILE A 89 13.11 27.15 6.80
CA ILE A 89 12.85 28.10 7.89
C ILE A 89 12.32 29.39 7.24
N THR A 90 11.05 29.71 7.47
CA THR A 90 10.42 30.94 6.95
C THR A 90 10.60 32.12 7.90
N LYS A 91 10.73 31.85 9.20
CA LYS A 91 11.09 32.85 10.22
C LYS A 91 11.97 32.22 11.32
N PRO A 92 13.28 32.53 11.37
CA PRO A 92 14.16 32.07 12.45
C PRO A 92 13.83 32.76 13.79
N ALA A 93 14.06 32.07 14.91
CA ALA A 93 13.98 32.69 16.25
C ALA A 93 15.12 33.69 16.53
N ALA A 94 16.29 33.52 15.88
CA ALA A 94 17.44 34.41 16.00
C ALA A 94 17.36 35.61 15.02
N SER A 95 18.14 36.65 15.32
CA SER A 95 18.39 37.81 14.45
C SER A 95 19.87 38.18 14.51
N ASN A 96 20.34 39.07 13.64
CA ASN A 96 21.73 39.52 13.62
C ASN A 96 22.12 40.10 15.00
N PRO A 97 23.10 39.52 15.72
CA PRO A 97 23.44 39.97 17.08
C PRO A 97 24.14 41.33 17.11
N VAL A 98 24.77 41.77 16.01
CA VAL A 98 25.60 42.99 15.94
C VAL A 98 24.90 44.14 15.21
N ASP A 99 25.37 45.36 15.45
CA ASP A 99 24.88 46.59 14.80
C ASP A 99 25.42 46.76 13.37
N LEU A 100 26.43 45.96 12.99
CA LEU A 100 26.97 45.92 11.63
C LEU A 100 26.13 45.01 10.72
N ALA A 101 25.92 45.42 9.48
CA ALA A 101 25.27 44.58 8.48
C ALA A 101 26.18 43.40 8.08
N LEU A 102 25.61 42.20 8.01
CA LEU A 102 26.30 41.01 7.53
C LEU A 102 26.22 40.95 5.99
N PRO A 103 27.33 40.66 5.29
CA PRO A 103 27.32 40.52 3.83
C PRO A 103 26.39 39.44 3.29
N ALA A 104 26.12 39.51 1.98
CA ALA A 104 25.50 38.43 1.23
C ALA A 104 26.41 37.20 1.18
N ASP A 105 25.80 36.02 0.99
CA ASP A 105 26.46 34.76 0.68
C ASP A 105 27.55 34.33 1.69
N ILE A 106 27.27 34.53 2.98
CA ILE A 106 28.10 34.07 4.11
C ILE A 106 27.43 32.96 4.92
N MET A 107 26.09 32.84 4.85
CA MET A 107 25.28 31.91 5.65
C MET A 107 25.16 30.55 4.94
N THR A 108 25.55 29.48 5.62
CA THR A 108 25.33 28.09 5.19
C THR A 108 24.45 27.41 6.24
N PRO A 109 23.14 27.26 6.01
CA PRO A 109 22.26 26.64 7.00
C PRO A 109 22.39 25.11 6.97
N SER A 110 22.33 24.48 8.13
CA SER A 110 22.20 23.03 8.27
C SER A 110 21.21 22.67 9.37
N GLY A 111 20.72 21.43 9.40
CA GLY A 111 19.77 21.03 10.42
C GLY A 111 19.28 19.59 10.31
N LYS A 112 18.21 19.29 11.04
CA LYS A 112 17.59 17.96 11.10
C LYS A 112 16.10 18.02 10.79
N VAL A 113 15.61 17.04 10.04
CA VAL A 113 14.20 16.67 9.99
C VAL A 113 14.01 15.38 10.79
N VAL A 114 13.06 15.36 11.72
CA VAL A 114 12.76 14.20 12.57
C VAL A 114 11.68 13.35 11.91
N LEU A 115 11.92 12.04 11.82
CA LEU A 115 10.98 11.04 11.32
C LEU A 115 10.21 10.39 12.47
N GLY A 116 8.91 10.23 12.29
CA GLY A 116 8.01 9.53 13.22
C GLY A 116 6.99 8.64 12.49
N GLY A 117 6.21 7.88 13.26
CA GLY A 117 5.26 6.91 12.71
C GLY A 117 5.92 5.57 12.37
N ALA A 118 5.61 5.03 11.18
CA ALA A 118 6.08 3.73 10.72
C ALA A 118 7.61 3.64 10.53
N GLN A 119 8.28 4.77 10.33
CA GLN A 119 9.74 4.83 10.29
C GLN A 119 10.22 6.00 11.16
N THR A 120 11.13 5.72 12.09
CA THR A 120 11.71 6.71 12.99
C THR A 120 13.17 7.00 12.65
N GLY A 121 13.67 8.16 13.06
CA GLY A 121 15.05 8.58 12.79
C GLY A 121 15.20 10.09 12.61
N ALA A 122 16.34 10.53 12.09
CA ALA A 122 16.60 11.91 11.74
C ALA A 122 17.35 12.02 10.42
N ILE A 123 16.98 13.00 9.60
CA ILE A 123 17.59 13.33 8.31
C ILE A 123 18.45 14.57 8.51
N SER A 124 19.75 14.47 8.24
CA SER A 124 20.59 15.66 8.13
C SER A 124 20.26 16.40 6.84
N VAL A 125 19.99 17.70 6.94
CA VAL A 125 19.74 18.59 5.80
C VAL A 125 20.76 19.73 5.77
N THR A 126 21.11 20.19 4.58
CA THR A 126 22.04 21.32 4.36
C THR A 126 21.50 22.21 3.24
N GLY A 127 21.61 23.53 3.40
CA GLY A 127 21.28 24.51 2.38
C GLY A 127 22.51 25.08 1.69
N PRO A 128 22.33 25.76 0.53
CA PRO A 128 23.43 26.43 -0.15
C PRO A 128 23.96 27.59 0.70
N ARG A 129 25.24 27.94 0.48
CA ARG A 129 25.83 29.18 0.99
C ARG A 129 25.26 30.39 0.22
N LYS A 130 24.04 30.80 0.55
CA LYS A 130 23.30 31.84 -0.17
C LYS A 130 22.39 32.62 0.78
N ASN A 131 22.60 33.93 0.87
CA ASN A 131 21.71 34.83 1.62
C ASN A 131 21.80 36.26 1.05
N PRO A 132 20.72 37.06 1.07
CA PRO A 132 20.83 38.51 0.94
C PRO A 132 21.60 39.10 2.14
N PRO A 133 22.16 40.33 2.02
CA PRO A 133 22.76 41.01 3.16
C PRO A 133 21.76 41.14 4.32
N VAL A 134 22.23 40.94 5.55
CA VAL A 134 21.38 41.00 6.76
C VAL A 134 21.67 42.32 7.48
N PRO A 135 20.69 43.23 7.66
CA PRO A 135 20.91 44.49 8.37
C PRO A 135 21.44 44.28 9.80
N GLY A 136 22.14 45.29 10.34
CA GLY A 136 22.47 45.35 11.77
C GLY A 136 21.19 45.20 12.62
N LYS A 137 21.22 44.32 13.62
CA LYS A 137 20.04 43.90 14.44
C LYS A 137 18.83 43.37 13.64
N GLY A 138 18.95 43.18 12.33
CA GLY A 138 17.87 42.72 11.46
C GLY A 138 17.60 41.23 11.60
N SER A 139 16.35 40.82 11.29
CA SER A 139 15.98 39.41 11.21
C SER A 139 16.74 38.69 10.11
N PHE A 140 17.13 37.45 10.37
CA PHE A 140 17.69 36.59 9.32
C PHE A 140 16.64 36.31 8.23
N PRO A 141 17.02 36.27 6.95
CA PRO A 141 16.13 35.94 5.85
C PRO A 141 15.65 34.48 5.96
N ALA A 142 14.56 34.14 5.27
CA ALA A 142 14.14 32.76 5.09
C ALA A 142 15.21 31.95 4.33
N PHE A 143 15.38 30.69 4.69
CA PHE A 143 16.35 29.79 4.05
C PHE A 143 15.85 28.34 4.00
N SER A 144 16.29 27.61 2.98
CA SER A 144 15.91 26.22 2.74
C SER A 144 17.13 25.30 2.76
N MET A 145 16.94 24.10 3.31
CA MET A 145 17.94 23.04 3.41
C MET A 145 17.35 21.76 2.81
N THR A 146 18.17 20.96 2.13
CA THR A 146 17.73 19.69 1.54
C THR A 146 18.51 18.51 2.11
N GLY A 147 17.87 17.35 2.13
CA GLY A 147 18.46 16.08 2.50
C GLY A 147 17.60 14.92 2.01
N THR A 148 18.07 13.69 2.18
CA THR A 148 17.39 12.50 1.67
C THR A 148 17.31 11.39 2.70
N PHE A 149 16.26 10.58 2.63
CA PHE A 149 16.17 9.33 3.40
C PHE A 149 15.66 8.19 2.53
N LYS A 150 16.06 6.97 2.87
CA LYS A 150 15.52 5.75 2.27
C LYS A 150 14.35 5.25 3.10
N VAL A 151 13.24 4.94 2.45
CA VAL A 151 12.07 4.32 3.07
C VAL A 151 12.40 2.85 3.34
N THR A 152 12.23 2.40 4.58
CA THR A 152 12.55 1.02 5.02
C THR A 152 11.34 0.28 5.60
N GLN A 153 10.26 0.99 5.94
CA GLN A 153 9.01 0.40 6.43
C GLN A 153 7.81 1.02 5.71
N ALA A 154 6.76 0.22 5.50
CA ALA A 154 5.50 0.69 4.94
C ALA A 154 4.62 1.30 6.04
N GLY A 155 3.77 2.25 5.68
CA GLY A 155 2.89 2.99 6.58
C GLY A 155 3.13 4.49 6.56
N SER A 156 2.45 5.21 7.46
CA SER A 156 2.55 6.67 7.58
C SER A 156 3.86 7.09 8.26
N ILE A 157 4.61 7.99 7.62
CA ILE A 157 5.89 8.54 8.10
C ILE A 157 5.74 10.06 8.22
N THR A 158 5.77 10.58 9.45
CA THR A 158 5.62 12.00 9.75
C THR A 158 6.96 12.73 9.70
N LEU A 159 6.99 13.93 9.11
CA LEU A 159 8.15 14.80 9.03
C LEU A 159 7.96 16.01 9.97
N SER A 160 8.78 16.10 11.02
CA SER A 160 8.76 17.22 11.99
C SER A 160 10.06 18.04 11.93
N PRO A 161 10.01 19.36 12.18
CA PRO A 161 11.18 20.19 12.42
C PRO A 161 12.08 19.63 13.54
N GLY A 162 13.38 19.62 13.29
CA GLY A 162 14.41 19.38 14.31
C GLY A 162 15.37 20.58 14.42
N ASP A 163 16.40 20.40 15.24
CA ASP A 163 17.46 21.39 15.46
C ASP A 163 18.07 21.87 14.13
N TYR A 164 18.44 23.15 14.09
CA TYR A 164 19.14 23.75 12.96
C TYR A 164 20.32 24.59 13.44
N ASN A 165 21.21 24.93 12.51
CA ASN A 165 22.37 25.77 12.75
C ASN A 165 22.49 26.79 11.62
N ILE A 166 22.78 28.04 11.98
CA ILE A 166 23.18 29.07 11.03
C ILE A 166 24.71 29.19 11.15
N HIS A 167 25.42 28.54 10.23
CA HIS A 167 26.86 28.70 10.09
C HIS A 167 27.14 29.95 9.25
N THR A 168 28.09 30.78 9.69
CA THR A 168 28.51 31.99 8.98
C THR A 168 30.02 32.01 8.77
N SER A 169 30.42 32.17 7.51
CA SER A 169 31.80 32.15 7.05
C SER A 169 32.14 33.50 6.40
N TYR A 170 32.88 34.37 7.11
CA TYR A 170 33.29 35.66 6.54
C TYR A 170 34.71 36.08 6.96
N LEU A 171 34.87 36.63 8.16
CA LEU A 171 36.18 36.92 8.76
C LEU A 171 36.66 35.80 9.69
N MET A 172 35.74 34.92 10.07
CA MET A 172 35.89 33.78 10.96
C MET A 172 34.68 32.87 10.73
N GLU A 173 34.81 31.62 11.17
CA GLU A 173 33.74 30.61 11.12
C GLU A 173 32.96 30.64 12.42
N LEU A 174 31.65 30.92 12.34
CA LEU A 174 30.78 31.12 13.50
C LEU A 174 29.47 30.37 13.34
N ASP A 175 29.18 29.50 14.32
CA ASP A 175 27.93 28.74 14.41
C ASP A 175 26.94 29.39 15.37
N THR A 176 25.68 29.44 14.95
CA THR A 176 24.52 29.78 15.81
C THR A 176 23.59 28.57 15.88
N PRO A 177 23.88 27.57 16.75
CA PRO A 177 23.03 26.40 16.90
C PRO A 177 21.71 26.78 17.57
N CYS A 178 20.61 26.30 17.00
CA CYS A 178 19.23 26.54 17.39
C CYS A 178 18.53 25.21 17.70
N THR A 179 18.33 24.94 18.98
CA THR A 179 17.74 23.68 19.47
C THR A 179 16.23 23.81 19.68
N VAL A 180 15.47 22.79 19.30
CA VAL A 180 14.02 22.73 19.58
C VAL A 180 13.80 22.51 21.08
N LEU A 181 13.06 23.40 21.75
CA LEU A 181 12.88 23.34 23.21
C LEU A 181 11.91 22.24 23.68
N ASN A 182 10.87 21.96 22.88
CA ASN A 182 9.84 20.96 23.17
C ASN A 182 9.78 19.91 22.04
N PRO A 183 10.75 18.99 21.94
CA PRO A 183 10.73 17.94 20.92
C PRO A 183 9.69 16.85 21.25
N PRO A 184 9.01 16.26 20.24
CA PRO A 184 9.08 16.59 18.81
C PRO A 184 8.30 17.87 18.49
N ALA A 185 8.80 18.67 17.54
CA ALA A 185 8.04 19.78 16.97
C ALA A 185 6.79 19.28 16.22
N PRO A 186 5.76 20.13 16.01
CA PRO A 186 4.56 19.77 15.28
C PRO A 186 4.87 19.19 13.88
N VAL A 187 4.10 18.19 13.47
CA VAL A 187 4.26 17.55 12.16
C VAL A 187 3.95 18.55 11.06
N SER A 188 4.89 18.72 10.13
CA SER A 188 4.76 19.65 8.99
C SER A 188 4.32 18.93 7.71
N GLU A 189 4.68 17.66 7.54
CA GLU A 189 4.34 16.86 6.36
C GLU A 189 4.20 15.37 6.75
N THR A 190 3.48 14.58 5.97
CA THR A 190 3.30 13.13 6.22
C THR A 190 3.28 12.37 4.90
N VAL A 191 4.29 11.53 4.69
CA VAL A 191 4.37 10.64 3.52
C VAL A 191 3.82 9.26 3.87
N THR A 192 3.08 8.63 2.96
CA THR A 192 2.49 7.30 3.18
C THR A 192 3.22 6.27 2.33
N ALA A 193 4.09 5.48 2.97
CA ALA A 193 4.88 4.46 2.31
C ALA A 193 4.05 3.20 2.00
N SER A 194 4.06 2.76 0.75
CA SER A 194 3.52 1.45 0.34
C SER A 194 4.59 0.37 0.38
N PRO A 195 4.27 -0.91 0.66
CA PRO A 195 5.24 -2.00 0.54
C PRO A 195 5.70 -2.16 -0.92
N VAL A 196 6.96 -2.57 -1.13
CA VAL A 196 7.35 -3.17 -2.41
C VAL A 196 6.94 -4.63 -2.39
N THR A 197 5.77 -4.91 -2.93
CA THR A 197 5.37 -6.27 -3.32
C THR A 197 6.09 -6.63 -4.62
N SER A 198 7.34 -7.07 -4.51
CA SER A 198 7.96 -7.82 -5.60
C SER A 198 7.10 -9.07 -5.86
N PRO A 199 6.64 -9.34 -7.09
CA PRO A 199 5.91 -10.57 -7.37
C PRO A 199 6.74 -11.77 -6.96
N ASN A 200 6.20 -12.63 -6.09
CA ASN A 200 6.86 -13.88 -5.76
C ASN A 200 6.79 -14.79 -6.99
N THR A 201 7.94 -15.00 -7.64
CA THR A 201 8.03 -15.79 -8.89
C THR A 201 8.37 -17.25 -8.65
N ARG A 202 8.47 -17.69 -7.38
CA ARG A 202 8.69 -19.10 -7.02
C ARG A 202 7.57 -19.97 -7.60
N ALA A 203 7.95 -21.02 -8.30
CA ALA A 203 7.01 -21.94 -8.91
C ALA A 203 7.15 -23.35 -8.32
N LEU A 204 6.06 -24.10 -8.33
CA LEU A 204 5.98 -25.48 -7.86
C LEU A 204 5.25 -26.33 -8.92
N GLN A 205 5.80 -27.48 -9.24
CA GLN A 205 5.20 -28.46 -10.15
C GLN A 205 5.26 -29.86 -9.51
N LEU A 206 4.23 -30.67 -9.75
CA LEU A 206 4.17 -32.07 -9.36
C LEU A 206 4.29 -32.96 -10.60
N ASP A 207 4.92 -34.12 -10.48
CA ASP A 207 4.91 -35.16 -11.54
C ASP A 207 3.54 -35.86 -11.65
N THR A 208 2.81 -35.97 -10.54
CA THR A 208 1.42 -36.45 -10.49
C THR A 208 0.56 -35.55 -9.61
N THR A 209 -0.72 -35.41 -9.96
CA THR A 209 -1.72 -34.67 -9.16
C THR A 209 -2.56 -35.57 -8.27
N SER A 210 -2.31 -36.89 -8.24
CA SER A 210 -3.01 -37.82 -7.36
C SER A 210 -2.22 -39.09 -7.09
N GLY A 211 -2.58 -39.80 -6.01
CA GLY A 211 -2.03 -41.10 -5.64
C GLY A 211 -2.68 -41.69 -4.40
N ALA A 212 -2.52 -43.00 -4.19
CA ALA A 212 -2.96 -43.67 -2.97
C ALA A 212 -2.09 -43.27 -1.74
N PRO A 213 -2.57 -43.43 -0.50
CA PRO A 213 -1.80 -43.18 0.72
C PRO A 213 -0.44 -43.90 0.70
N GLY A 214 0.61 -43.14 0.98
CA GLY A 214 1.98 -43.61 1.03
C GLY A 214 2.69 -43.66 -0.33
N VAL A 215 2.03 -43.33 -1.44
CA VAL A 215 2.68 -43.06 -2.74
C VAL A 215 3.58 -41.83 -2.61
N ARG A 216 4.67 -41.81 -3.37
CA ARG A 216 5.58 -40.66 -3.46
C ARG A 216 5.29 -39.86 -4.72
N VAL A 217 5.21 -38.55 -4.56
CA VAL A 217 5.10 -37.55 -5.63
C VAL A 217 6.42 -36.79 -5.73
N THR A 218 6.89 -36.56 -6.95
CA THR A 218 8.06 -35.70 -7.20
C THR A 218 7.61 -34.25 -7.28
N VAL A 219 8.09 -33.44 -6.34
CA VAL A 219 7.82 -32.02 -6.20
C VAL A 219 9.03 -31.26 -6.73
N SER A 220 8.86 -30.53 -7.83
CA SER A 220 9.89 -29.71 -8.45
C SER A 220 9.63 -28.23 -8.15
N GLY A 221 10.61 -27.53 -7.60
CA GLY A 221 10.54 -26.09 -7.32
C GLY A 221 11.61 -25.30 -8.06
N SER A 222 11.33 -24.03 -8.35
CA SER A 222 12.26 -23.11 -9.02
C SER A 222 12.12 -21.67 -8.54
N ARG A 223 13.18 -20.87 -8.71
CA ARG A 223 13.29 -19.45 -8.30
C ARG A 223 13.22 -19.21 -6.79
N PHE A 224 13.57 -20.22 -6.00
CA PHE A 224 13.84 -20.08 -4.57
C PHE A 224 15.21 -19.43 -4.35
N SER A 225 15.55 -19.09 -3.11
CA SER A 225 16.90 -18.65 -2.75
C SER A 225 17.91 -19.78 -3.04
N PRO A 226 19.04 -19.53 -3.74
CA PRO A 226 20.07 -20.54 -3.99
C PRO A 226 20.67 -21.14 -2.71
N LEU A 227 21.08 -22.40 -2.77
CA LEU A 227 21.76 -23.14 -1.68
C LEU A 227 21.05 -23.05 -0.31
N THR A 228 19.72 -22.93 -0.31
CA THR A 228 18.88 -22.66 0.86
C THR A 228 18.01 -23.88 1.19
N GLU A 229 17.76 -24.15 2.47
CA GLU A 229 16.81 -25.18 2.88
C GLU A 229 15.36 -24.73 2.64
N VAL A 230 14.62 -25.58 1.94
CA VAL A 230 13.20 -25.43 1.63
C VAL A 230 12.43 -26.58 2.29
N THR A 231 11.37 -26.24 3.04
CA THR A 231 10.40 -27.22 3.52
C THR A 231 9.37 -27.50 2.43
N VAL A 232 9.14 -28.78 2.11
CA VAL A 232 8.04 -29.24 1.25
C VAL A 232 6.99 -29.91 2.14
N ALA A 233 5.74 -29.46 2.08
CA ALA A 233 4.68 -29.91 2.99
C ALA A 233 3.32 -30.09 2.28
N GLY A 234 2.59 -31.13 2.66
CA GLY A 234 1.18 -31.33 2.34
C GLY A 234 0.28 -30.35 3.08
N ARG A 235 -0.87 -30.04 2.48
CA ARG A 235 -1.85 -29.09 2.96
C ARG A 235 -3.24 -29.69 2.92
N ALA A 236 -3.93 -29.66 4.07
CA ALA A 236 -5.36 -29.82 4.18
C ALA A 236 -5.94 -28.40 4.18
N GLY A 237 -5.96 -27.80 2.98
CA GLY A 237 -6.32 -26.40 2.84
C GLY A 237 -5.32 -25.44 3.50
N ALA A 238 -5.78 -24.64 4.46
CA ALA A 238 -4.90 -23.72 5.19
C ALA A 238 -4.01 -24.41 6.25
N ALA A 239 -4.30 -25.65 6.67
CA ALA A 239 -3.50 -26.39 7.65
C ALA A 239 -2.43 -27.26 6.95
N GLU A 240 -1.23 -27.36 7.53
CA GLU A 240 -0.26 -28.39 7.14
C GLU A 240 -0.73 -29.77 7.60
N THR A 241 -0.56 -30.78 6.76
CA THR A 241 -0.72 -32.18 7.16
C THR A 241 0.59 -32.71 7.76
N ALA A 242 0.57 -33.96 8.25
CA ALA A 242 1.80 -34.61 8.73
C ALA A 242 2.82 -34.91 7.62
N ASP A 243 2.43 -34.79 6.34
CA ASP A 243 3.27 -35.09 5.19
C ASP A 243 4.25 -33.94 4.93
N ARG A 244 5.49 -34.06 5.42
CA ARG A 244 6.53 -33.03 5.20
C ARG A 244 7.94 -33.60 5.05
N MET A 245 8.81 -32.85 4.38
CA MET A 245 10.25 -33.08 4.30
C MET A 245 11.01 -31.76 4.05
N THR A 246 12.33 -31.74 4.21
CA THR A 246 13.18 -30.63 3.73
C THR A 246 14.05 -31.07 2.56
N VAL A 247 14.51 -30.10 1.77
CA VAL A 247 15.42 -30.25 0.64
C VAL A 247 16.25 -28.96 0.52
N THR A 248 17.52 -29.06 0.13
CA THR A 248 18.34 -27.89 -0.18
C THR A 248 18.25 -27.59 -1.68
N THR A 249 18.08 -26.32 -2.05
CA THR A 249 18.14 -25.88 -3.44
C THR A 249 19.55 -25.97 -4.02
N ASP A 250 19.64 -26.07 -5.34
CA ASP A 250 20.89 -25.92 -6.08
C ASP A 250 21.36 -24.44 -6.13
N SER A 251 22.43 -24.19 -6.88
CA SER A 251 23.01 -22.85 -7.10
C SER A 251 22.12 -21.90 -7.92
N GLU A 252 21.06 -22.39 -8.55
CA GLU A 252 20.10 -21.60 -9.34
C GLU A 252 18.78 -21.38 -8.59
N GLY A 253 18.63 -21.95 -7.38
CA GLY A 253 17.40 -21.85 -6.59
C GLY A 253 16.32 -22.84 -7.03
N SER A 254 16.70 -23.96 -7.64
CA SER A 254 15.80 -25.04 -8.02
C SER A 254 15.99 -26.28 -7.13
N PHE A 255 14.99 -27.15 -7.08
CA PHE A 255 15.06 -28.44 -6.37
C PHE A 255 14.11 -29.48 -6.96
N ALA A 256 14.38 -30.76 -6.67
CA ALA A 256 13.42 -31.85 -6.83
C ALA A 256 13.38 -32.71 -5.55
N ALA A 257 12.19 -32.91 -4.98
CA ALA A 257 11.97 -33.62 -3.72
C ALA A 257 10.92 -34.73 -3.90
N ARG A 258 11.04 -35.85 -3.16
CA ARG A 258 10.10 -36.99 -3.26
C ARG A 258 9.26 -37.15 -1.99
N LEU A 259 8.28 -36.25 -1.85
CA LEU A 259 7.34 -36.23 -0.73
C LEU A 259 6.52 -37.53 -0.72
N LYS A 260 6.39 -38.17 0.44
CA LYS A 260 5.48 -39.29 0.66
C LYS A 260 4.18 -38.73 1.24
N VAL A 261 3.06 -38.87 0.53
CA VAL A 261 1.76 -38.32 0.98
C VAL A 261 0.92 -39.44 1.58
N ASN A 262 0.65 -39.39 2.87
CA ASN A 262 -0.07 -40.41 3.65
C ASN A 262 -1.42 -39.89 4.17
N ASP A 263 -1.52 -38.59 4.45
CA ASP A 263 -2.71 -37.97 5.00
C ASP A 263 -3.76 -37.77 3.91
N LYS A 264 -4.90 -38.44 4.07
CA LYS A 264 -6.04 -38.40 3.13
C LYS A 264 -6.70 -37.03 3.04
N ALA A 265 -6.45 -36.14 4.00
CA ALA A 265 -6.89 -34.75 3.94
C ALA A 265 -5.98 -33.84 3.08
N THR A 266 -4.84 -34.34 2.59
CA THR A 266 -3.95 -33.56 1.70
C THR A 266 -4.66 -33.25 0.38
N THR A 267 -4.96 -31.97 0.16
CA THR A 267 -5.58 -31.39 -1.04
C THR A 267 -4.61 -30.55 -1.88
N GLY A 268 -3.42 -30.28 -1.36
CA GLY A 268 -2.34 -29.65 -2.10
C GLY A 268 -0.98 -29.78 -1.42
N ILE A 269 0.07 -29.34 -2.09
CA ILE A 269 1.45 -29.39 -1.63
C ILE A 269 2.07 -27.99 -1.80
N VAL A 270 2.76 -27.51 -0.78
CA VAL A 270 3.53 -26.25 -0.79
C VAL A 270 5.01 -26.52 -0.64
N ALA A 271 5.84 -25.55 -1.04
CA ALA A 271 7.25 -25.50 -0.67
C ALA A 271 7.62 -24.09 -0.20
N TYR A 272 8.43 -23.93 0.85
CA TYR A 272 8.77 -22.62 1.42
C TYR A 272 10.13 -22.55 2.14
N GLU A 273 10.74 -21.36 2.12
CA GLU A 273 11.98 -21.07 2.85
C GLU A 273 11.71 -20.69 4.31
N GLY A 274 12.42 -21.34 5.23
CA GLY A 274 12.30 -21.10 6.67
C GLY A 274 11.45 -22.15 7.40
N THR A 275 11.15 -21.87 8.67
CA THR A 275 10.55 -22.84 9.61
C THR A 275 9.01 -22.90 9.58
N SER A 276 8.36 -21.92 8.96
CA SER A 276 6.91 -21.86 8.80
C SER A 276 6.53 -21.20 7.46
N TRP A 277 5.34 -21.54 6.96
CA TRP A 277 4.84 -20.99 5.70
C TRP A 277 4.70 -19.47 5.73
N ASN A 278 5.24 -18.84 4.69
CA ASN A 278 5.07 -17.43 4.37
C ASN A 278 4.88 -17.32 2.85
N ALA A 279 3.85 -16.59 2.41
CA ALA A 279 3.46 -16.51 1.00
C ALA A 279 4.49 -15.76 0.11
N ASP A 280 5.34 -14.91 0.68
CA ASP A 280 6.43 -14.22 -0.03
C ASP A 280 7.66 -15.12 -0.23
N LYS A 281 7.75 -16.21 0.56
CA LYS A 281 8.89 -17.15 0.62
C LYS A 281 8.55 -18.56 0.17
N GLY A 282 7.34 -18.79 -0.32
CA GLY A 282 6.84 -20.11 -0.71
C GLY A 282 6.25 -20.17 -2.11
N ALA A 283 5.99 -21.37 -2.59
CA ALA A 283 5.30 -21.65 -3.84
C ALA A 283 4.13 -22.62 -3.61
N GLY A 284 3.13 -22.50 -4.49
CA GLY A 284 1.91 -23.29 -4.42
C GLY A 284 0.84 -22.67 -3.50
N PRO A 285 -0.15 -23.47 -3.07
CA PRO A 285 -0.18 -24.93 -3.17
C PRO A 285 -0.39 -25.44 -4.60
N ALA A 286 0.40 -26.43 -5.02
CA ALA A 286 0.04 -27.25 -6.18
C ALA A 286 -1.03 -28.26 -5.75
N ALA A 287 -2.13 -28.38 -6.51
CA ALA A 287 -3.23 -29.27 -6.15
C ALA A 287 -2.81 -30.75 -6.20
N TYR A 288 -3.22 -31.53 -5.20
CA TYR A 288 -2.96 -32.97 -5.11
C TYR A 288 -4.13 -33.69 -4.45
N THR A 289 -4.53 -34.85 -4.96
CA THR A 289 -5.67 -35.63 -4.43
C THR A 289 -5.23 -37.01 -3.96
N VAL A 290 -5.46 -37.32 -2.68
CA VAL A 290 -5.23 -38.67 -2.16
C VAL A 290 -6.41 -39.57 -2.51
N VAL A 291 -6.16 -40.64 -3.27
CA VAL A 291 -7.17 -41.60 -3.69
C VAL A 291 -7.42 -42.60 -2.55
N ASP A 292 -8.63 -42.61 -2.00
CA ASP A 292 -8.97 -43.52 -0.91
C ASP A 292 -9.10 -44.98 -1.36
N ASP A 293 -8.08 -45.76 -1.01
CA ASP A 293 -7.87 -47.17 -1.32
C ASP A 293 -8.39 -48.14 -0.23
N THR A 294 -9.16 -47.66 0.75
CA THR A 294 -9.68 -48.49 1.85
C THR A 294 -10.34 -49.79 1.37
N PRO A 295 -9.85 -50.97 1.80
CA PRO A 295 -10.55 -52.22 1.60
C PRO A 295 -11.95 -52.17 2.23
N GLN A 296 -12.92 -52.74 1.52
CA GLN A 296 -14.30 -52.78 1.99
C GLN A 296 -14.57 -54.05 2.80
N PRO A 297 -15.49 -54.01 3.80
CA PRO A 297 -15.98 -55.21 4.46
C PRO A 297 -16.63 -56.21 3.47
N PRO A 298 -16.71 -57.51 3.83
CA PRO A 298 -17.54 -58.47 3.11
C PRO A 298 -18.99 -57.96 2.94
N ASP A 299 -19.65 -58.40 1.88
CA ASP A 299 -21.06 -58.09 1.57
C ASP A 299 -21.40 -56.58 1.47
N SER A 300 -20.42 -55.74 1.11
CA SER A 300 -20.58 -54.29 0.94
C SER A 300 -20.13 -53.79 -0.44
N GLN A 301 -20.56 -52.57 -0.82
CA GLN A 301 -20.23 -51.94 -2.10
C GLN A 301 -19.68 -50.52 -1.87
N LYS A 302 -18.53 -50.20 -2.49
CA LYS A 302 -18.00 -48.83 -2.54
C LYS A 302 -18.57 -48.11 -3.75
N ILE A 303 -19.40 -47.10 -3.52
CA ILE A 303 -19.88 -46.19 -4.58
C ILE A 303 -18.96 -44.98 -4.60
N THR A 304 -18.32 -44.70 -5.73
CA THR A 304 -17.42 -43.56 -5.92
C THR A 304 -17.87 -42.69 -7.08
N ALA A 305 -17.64 -41.38 -6.94
CA ALA A 305 -17.73 -40.40 -8.01
C ALA A 305 -16.50 -39.50 -7.94
N ALA A 306 -15.94 -39.12 -9.08
CA ALA A 306 -14.80 -38.23 -9.16
C ALA A 306 -15.23 -36.88 -9.74
N VAL A 307 -14.74 -35.79 -9.13
CA VAL A 307 -14.86 -34.43 -9.68
C VAL A 307 -13.49 -34.05 -10.23
N THR A 308 -13.44 -33.70 -11.52
CA THR A 308 -12.21 -33.25 -12.18
C THR A 308 -12.07 -31.74 -12.06
N ALA A 309 -10.87 -31.27 -11.73
CA ALA A 309 -10.53 -29.85 -11.79
C ALA A 309 -10.69 -29.29 -13.20
N GLY A 310 -11.19 -28.05 -13.28
CA GLY A 310 -11.13 -27.20 -14.48
C GLY A 310 -9.93 -26.26 -14.43
N GLU A 311 -10.00 -25.19 -15.22
CA GLU A 311 -8.91 -24.21 -15.38
C GLU A 311 -9.12 -22.93 -14.58
N LEU A 312 -8.05 -22.13 -14.45
CA LEU A 312 -8.12 -20.71 -14.11
C LEU A 312 -8.15 -19.91 -15.43
N SER A 313 -9.18 -19.09 -15.63
CA SER A 313 -9.39 -18.36 -16.89
C SER A 313 -9.89 -16.94 -16.66
N MET A 314 -9.66 -16.09 -17.67
CA MET A 314 -10.08 -14.69 -17.71
C MET A 314 -10.77 -14.37 -19.03
N THR A 315 -11.84 -13.58 -18.99
CA THR A 315 -12.38 -12.89 -20.16
C THR A 315 -12.56 -11.40 -19.85
N GLN A 316 -12.51 -10.55 -20.87
CA GLN A 316 -12.74 -9.11 -20.76
C GLN A 316 -13.83 -8.70 -21.76
N ALA A 317 -14.71 -7.79 -21.35
CA ALA A 317 -15.67 -7.17 -22.25
C ALA A 317 -14.98 -6.09 -23.10
N GLY A 318 -15.09 -6.18 -24.43
CA GLY A 318 -14.51 -5.18 -25.34
C GLY A 318 -12.97 -5.03 -25.26
N ASP A 319 -12.44 -4.11 -26.06
CA ASP A 319 -11.00 -3.89 -26.27
C ASP A 319 -10.56 -2.43 -26.06
N ALA A 320 -11.50 -1.47 -26.05
CA ALA A 320 -11.25 -0.05 -25.84
C ALA A 320 -12.04 0.52 -24.66
N VAL A 321 -11.45 1.51 -23.98
CA VAL A 321 -12.08 2.36 -22.96
C VAL A 321 -11.88 3.81 -23.36
N GLN A 322 -12.97 4.57 -23.48
CA GLN A 322 -12.92 6.00 -23.77
C GLN A 322 -12.98 6.80 -22.45
N LEU A 323 -11.92 7.54 -22.15
CA LEU A 323 -11.91 8.50 -21.03
C LEU A 323 -12.58 9.82 -21.44
N SER A 324 -13.05 10.58 -20.45
CA SER A 324 -13.59 11.94 -20.62
C SER A 324 -12.51 12.93 -21.07
N SER A 325 -12.95 14.04 -21.69
CA SER A 325 -12.06 15.07 -22.22
C SER A 325 -11.58 16.06 -21.16
N VAL A 326 -10.35 16.53 -21.30
CA VAL A 326 -9.75 17.57 -20.45
C VAL A 326 -9.48 18.83 -21.28
N ASP A 327 -9.85 20.00 -20.73
CA ASP A 327 -9.65 21.30 -21.39
C ASP A 327 -8.16 21.70 -21.43
N PHE A 328 -7.71 22.17 -22.59
CA PHE A 328 -6.39 22.79 -22.75
C PHE A 328 -6.22 24.02 -21.84
N GLY A 329 -5.05 24.15 -21.23
CA GLY A 329 -4.72 25.21 -20.28
C GLY A 329 -5.22 24.97 -18.86
N ARG A 330 -6.02 23.91 -18.61
CA ARG A 330 -6.49 23.51 -17.26
C ARG A 330 -5.81 22.24 -16.77
N GLY A 331 -5.82 21.19 -17.58
CA GLY A 331 -5.36 19.87 -17.16
C GLY A 331 -6.28 19.20 -16.14
N GLY A 332 -5.79 18.11 -15.55
CA GLY A 332 -6.50 17.32 -14.54
C GLY A 332 -7.01 15.97 -15.08
N ALA A 333 -7.96 15.39 -14.36
CA ALA A 333 -8.37 14.00 -14.53
C ALA A 333 -9.28 13.76 -15.76
N ALA A 334 -8.79 12.98 -16.72
CA ALA A 334 -9.59 12.28 -17.71
C ALA A 334 -10.07 10.95 -17.13
N THR A 335 -11.38 10.75 -17.01
CA THR A 335 -12.02 9.66 -16.24
C THR A 335 -12.90 8.75 -17.09
N GLY A 336 -13.03 7.48 -16.68
CA GLY A 336 -13.91 6.49 -17.31
C GLY A 336 -13.84 5.16 -16.56
N ASP A 337 -14.59 4.16 -16.97
CA ASP A 337 -14.61 2.84 -16.32
C ASP A 337 -13.86 1.80 -17.15
N LEU A 338 -13.05 0.96 -16.48
CA LEU A 338 -12.46 -0.22 -17.08
C LEU A 338 -13.57 -1.22 -17.42
N ASN A 339 -13.60 -1.69 -18.67
CA ASN A 339 -14.56 -2.71 -19.07
C ASN A 339 -14.44 -3.96 -18.19
N THR A 340 -15.59 -4.54 -17.85
CA THR A 340 -15.70 -5.69 -16.94
C THR A 340 -14.78 -6.84 -17.35
N VAL A 341 -14.07 -7.37 -16.36
CA VAL A 341 -13.26 -8.59 -16.47
C VAL A 341 -13.92 -9.70 -15.64
N THR A 342 -14.15 -10.86 -16.24
CA THR A 342 -14.64 -12.05 -15.54
C THR A 342 -13.47 -13.00 -15.31
N VAL A 343 -13.26 -13.40 -14.06
CA VAL A 343 -12.31 -14.45 -13.69
C VAL A 343 -13.10 -15.69 -13.28
N LYS A 344 -12.72 -16.86 -13.78
CA LYS A 344 -13.27 -18.16 -13.35
C LYS A 344 -12.12 -19.02 -12.86
N ASP A 345 -12.19 -19.43 -11.60
CA ASP A 345 -11.25 -20.40 -11.03
C ASP A 345 -12.01 -21.70 -10.74
N PHE A 346 -11.85 -22.68 -11.62
CA PHE A 346 -12.47 -24.00 -11.47
C PHE A 346 -11.43 -25.08 -11.10
N ARG A 347 -10.23 -24.69 -10.67
CA ARG A 347 -9.18 -25.63 -10.27
C ARG A 347 -9.55 -26.46 -9.04
N GLY A 348 -10.42 -25.94 -8.16
CA GLY A 348 -10.94 -26.65 -6.99
C GLY A 348 -9.88 -27.09 -5.97
N GLY A 349 -8.69 -26.52 -6.05
CA GLY A 349 -7.57 -26.77 -5.13
C GLY A 349 -7.55 -25.76 -3.98
N PRO A 350 -6.38 -25.53 -3.35
CA PRO A 350 -6.23 -24.52 -2.30
C PRO A 350 -5.50 -23.24 -2.79
N ALA A 351 -5.19 -23.15 -4.09
CA ALA A 351 -4.43 -22.05 -4.70
C ALA A 351 -5.34 -20.87 -5.05
N GLY A 352 -5.02 -19.68 -4.56
CA GLY A 352 -5.65 -18.43 -4.95
C GLY A 352 -5.25 -17.98 -6.35
N TRP A 353 -5.63 -16.75 -6.71
CA TRP A 353 -5.27 -16.12 -7.97
C TRP A 353 -5.05 -14.62 -7.78
N SER A 354 -4.27 -14.02 -8.67
CA SER A 354 -4.00 -12.58 -8.72
C SER A 354 -4.18 -12.06 -10.13
N LEU A 355 -4.95 -10.99 -10.28
CA LEU A 355 -5.11 -10.25 -11.52
C LEU A 355 -4.38 -8.92 -11.39
N THR A 356 -3.35 -8.73 -12.20
CA THR A 356 -2.51 -7.51 -12.22
C THR A 356 -2.66 -6.77 -13.54
N GLY A 357 -2.39 -5.47 -13.54
CA GLY A 357 -2.40 -4.63 -14.74
C GLY A 357 -1.20 -3.70 -14.79
N LYS A 358 -0.69 -3.44 -15.99
CA LYS A 358 0.35 -2.43 -16.28
C LYS A 358 -0.03 -1.65 -17.53
N VAL A 359 0.30 -0.35 -17.59
CA VAL A 359 0.00 0.50 -18.73
C VAL A 359 1.27 1.02 -19.40
N THR A 360 1.23 1.19 -20.73
CA THR A 360 2.26 1.94 -21.46
C THR A 360 2.09 3.45 -21.24
N ASP A 361 3.06 4.24 -21.70
CA ASP A 361 2.82 5.68 -21.89
C ASP A 361 1.67 5.89 -22.89
N PHE A 362 0.96 7.00 -22.73
CA PHE A 362 -0.12 7.42 -23.64
C PHE A 362 0.49 8.33 -24.70
N THR A 363 0.48 7.89 -25.95
CA THR A 363 1.11 8.61 -27.07
C THR A 363 0.08 9.32 -27.92
N GLY A 364 0.40 10.54 -28.36
CA GLY A 364 -0.48 11.42 -29.13
C GLY A 364 0.31 12.47 -29.92
N PRO A 365 -0.36 13.39 -30.64
CA PRO A 365 0.28 14.31 -31.58
C PRO A 365 1.23 15.32 -30.91
N GLY A 366 1.05 15.61 -29.61
CA GLY A 366 1.95 16.47 -28.84
C GLY A 366 3.03 15.73 -28.03
N GLY A 367 3.27 14.45 -28.27
CA GLY A 367 4.22 13.62 -27.51
C GLY A 367 3.52 12.61 -26.59
N SER A 368 4.01 12.47 -25.36
CA SER A 368 3.58 11.41 -24.43
C SER A 368 3.08 11.96 -23.10
N ILE A 369 2.02 11.35 -22.55
CA ILE A 369 1.67 11.41 -21.13
C ILE A 369 2.19 10.12 -20.48
N GLY A 370 2.97 10.24 -19.41
CA GLY A 370 3.64 9.09 -18.80
C GLY A 370 2.66 8.08 -18.19
N ALA A 371 2.99 6.79 -18.27
CA ALA A 371 2.20 5.68 -17.72
C ALA A 371 1.82 5.88 -16.24
N GLY A 372 2.71 6.52 -15.46
CA GLY A 372 2.51 6.82 -14.05
C GLY A 372 1.36 7.80 -13.75
N ASN A 373 0.86 8.52 -14.75
CA ASN A 373 -0.28 9.43 -14.62
C ASN A 373 -1.63 8.69 -14.64
N LEU A 374 -1.69 7.43 -15.08
CA LEU A 374 -2.91 6.62 -14.96
C LEU A 374 -2.99 6.04 -13.55
N SER A 375 -4.09 6.38 -12.88
CA SER A 375 -4.53 5.77 -11.63
C SER A 375 -5.84 5.02 -11.82
N TRP A 376 -6.11 4.09 -10.91
CA TRP A 376 -7.36 3.34 -10.87
C TRP A 376 -7.94 3.24 -9.46
N THR A 377 -9.23 2.88 -9.37
CA THR A 377 -9.93 2.48 -8.14
C THR A 377 -10.60 1.14 -8.39
N PRO A 378 -9.94 0.02 -8.02
CA PRO A 378 -10.43 -1.31 -8.31
C PRO A 378 -11.71 -1.69 -7.56
N SER A 379 -12.46 -2.62 -8.15
CA SER A 379 -13.60 -3.29 -7.53
C SER A 379 -13.58 -4.78 -7.89
N CYS A 380 -14.06 -5.63 -6.97
CA CYS A 380 -14.29 -7.03 -7.27
C CYS A 380 -15.47 -7.58 -6.47
N THR A 381 -16.25 -8.45 -7.08
CA THR A 381 -17.32 -9.22 -6.44
C THR A 381 -17.23 -10.69 -6.82
N ALA A 382 -17.54 -11.58 -5.87
CA ALA A 382 -17.70 -13.00 -6.13
C ALA A 382 -19.17 -13.30 -6.47
N THR A 383 -19.40 -14.17 -7.45
CA THR A 383 -20.74 -14.69 -7.79
C THR A 383 -21.27 -15.54 -6.64
N GLU A 384 -22.56 -15.47 -6.36
CA GLU A 384 -23.20 -16.28 -5.32
C GLU A 384 -22.90 -17.78 -5.51
N GLY A 385 -22.57 -18.47 -4.41
CA GLY A 385 -22.13 -19.87 -4.43
C GLY A 385 -20.63 -20.09 -4.70
N SER A 386 -19.86 -19.05 -5.05
CA SER A 386 -18.39 -19.14 -5.13
C SER A 386 -17.80 -19.43 -3.74
N PRO A 387 -16.94 -20.47 -3.56
CA PRO A 387 -16.33 -20.77 -2.27
C PRO A 387 -15.29 -19.73 -1.82
N SER A 388 -14.76 -18.92 -2.74
CA SER A 388 -13.78 -17.89 -2.44
C SER A 388 -14.38 -16.48 -2.35
N THR A 389 -13.78 -15.65 -1.49
CA THR A 389 -13.94 -14.20 -1.56
C THR A 389 -13.04 -13.61 -2.65
N CYS A 390 -13.42 -12.43 -3.16
CA CYS A 390 -12.55 -11.61 -3.99
C CYS A 390 -12.21 -10.32 -3.27
N ALA A 391 -10.92 -9.96 -3.26
CA ALA A 391 -10.41 -8.70 -2.77
C ALA A 391 -10.12 -7.77 -3.96
N ALA A 392 -10.60 -6.53 -3.88
CA ALA A 392 -10.16 -5.47 -4.78
C ALA A 392 -8.72 -5.03 -4.41
N GLY A 393 -7.93 -4.68 -5.43
CA GLY A 393 -6.63 -4.06 -5.23
C GLY A 393 -6.71 -2.63 -4.68
N SER A 394 -5.57 -2.08 -4.27
CA SER A 394 -5.50 -0.71 -3.77
C SER A 394 -5.76 0.33 -4.87
N SER A 395 -6.53 1.38 -4.56
CA SER A 395 -6.59 2.58 -5.39
C SER A 395 -5.22 3.26 -5.46
N GLY A 396 -4.86 3.78 -6.63
CA GLY A 396 -3.57 4.43 -6.85
C GLY A 396 -3.06 4.32 -8.30
N PRO A 397 -1.81 4.74 -8.56
CA PRO A 397 -1.20 4.69 -9.89
C PRO A 397 -0.97 3.25 -10.34
N VAL A 398 -1.24 2.98 -11.63
CA VAL A 398 -0.97 1.69 -12.29
C VAL A 398 0.47 1.67 -12.81
N GLY A 399 0.81 2.63 -13.67
CA GLY A 399 2.14 2.78 -14.24
C GLY A 399 2.62 1.59 -15.08
N SER A 400 3.88 1.68 -15.52
CA SER A 400 4.59 0.63 -16.25
C SER A 400 5.09 -0.50 -15.34
N GLY A 401 5.30 -0.22 -14.05
CA GLY A 401 5.63 -1.21 -13.02
C GLY A 401 4.45 -2.08 -12.59
N GLY A 402 3.22 -1.65 -12.90
CA GLY A 402 1.99 -2.37 -12.65
C GLY A 402 1.48 -2.33 -11.20
N ALA A 403 0.22 -2.75 -11.05
CA ALA A 403 -0.50 -2.86 -9.79
C ALA A 403 -1.47 -4.05 -9.81
N THR A 404 -1.88 -4.53 -8.64
CA THR A 404 -2.95 -5.55 -8.51
C THR A 404 -4.31 -4.89 -8.71
N LEU A 405 -5.14 -5.48 -9.58
CA LEU A 405 -6.52 -5.10 -9.83
C LEU A 405 -7.46 -5.85 -8.86
N ALA A 406 -7.31 -7.17 -8.77
CA ALA A 406 -8.07 -8.00 -7.84
C ALA A 406 -7.30 -9.29 -7.49
N SER A 407 -7.68 -9.94 -6.40
CA SER A 407 -7.13 -11.25 -6.04
C SER A 407 -8.06 -12.08 -5.15
N THR A 408 -7.82 -13.38 -5.14
CA THR A 408 -8.32 -14.32 -4.13
C THR A 408 -7.09 -14.91 -3.41
N PRO A 409 -7.02 -14.90 -2.08
CA PRO A 409 -5.91 -15.53 -1.35
C PRO A 409 -5.95 -17.05 -1.43
N ASN A 410 -4.82 -17.72 -1.18
CA ASN A 410 -4.78 -19.15 -0.92
C ASN A 410 -5.73 -19.51 0.23
N GLY A 411 -6.46 -20.62 0.10
CA GLY A 411 -7.57 -20.97 0.98
C GLY A 411 -7.70 -22.47 1.23
N ALA A 412 -8.75 -22.89 1.93
CA ALA A 412 -8.98 -24.31 2.18
C ALA A 412 -9.50 -25.05 0.95
N LEU A 413 -10.43 -24.38 0.26
CA LEU A 413 -10.91 -24.66 -1.08
C LEU A 413 -11.00 -23.30 -1.77
N THR A 414 -10.35 -23.16 -2.91
CA THR A 414 -10.44 -21.98 -3.77
C THR A 414 -11.24 -22.31 -5.02
N GLY A 415 -11.82 -21.26 -5.60
CA GLY A 415 -12.61 -21.35 -6.81
C GLY A 415 -13.84 -20.46 -6.82
N GLY A 416 -14.53 -20.46 -7.94
CA GLY A 416 -15.73 -19.67 -8.19
C GLY A 416 -15.63 -18.81 -9.45
N GLU A 417 -16.55 -17.86 -9.56
CA GLU A 417 -16.61 -16.91 -10.67
C GLU A 417 -16.72 -15.48 -10.13
N PHE A 418 -15.91 -14.57 -10.66
CA PHE A 418 -15.68 -13.25 -10.09
C PHE A 418 -15.84 -12.17 -11.17
N THR A 419 -16.46 -11.06 -10.79
CA THR A 419 -16.60 -9.86 -11.61
C THR A 419 -15.63 -8.81 -11.08
N VAL A 420 -14.68 -8.41 -11.92
CA VAL A 420 -13.64 -7.43 -11.62
C VAL A 420 -13.83 -6.18 -12.48
N GLY A 421 -13.59 -5.01 -11.90
CA GLY A 421 -13.59 -3.73 -12.63
C GLY A 421 -12.71 -2.69 -11.95
N ALA A 422 -12.66 -1.48 -12.51
CA ALA A 422 -12.06 -0.31 -11.87
C ALA A 422 -12.57 0.98 -12.48
N GLY A 423 -12.73 2.03 -11.67
CA GLY A 423 -12.73 3.39 -12.19
C GLY A 423 -11.30 3.79 -12.61
N LEU A 424 -11.14 4.44 -13.75
CA LEU A 424 -9.87 4.92 -14.30
C LEU A 424 -9.79 6.45 -14.23
N SER A 425 -8.60 6.98 -13.96
CA SER A 425 -8.31 8.41 -13.94
C SER A 425 -6.89 8.68 -14.42
N LEU A 426 -6.75 9.26 -15.62
CA LEU A 426 -5.49 9.73 -16.20
C LEU A 426 -5.31 11.22 -15.88
N ASP A 427 -4.25 11.58 -15.16
CA ASP A 427 -3.91 12.99 -14.92
C ASP A 427 -3.23 13.60 -16.15
N VAL A 428 -3.92 14.51 -16.83
CA VAL A 428 -3.47 15.16 -18.06
C VAL A 428 -2.83 16.52 -17.72
N PRO A 429 -1.53 16.74 -18.03
CA PRO A 429 -0.88 18.03 -17.80
C PRO A 429 -1.57 19.19 -18.53
N ALA A 430 -1.62 20.36 -17.90
CA ALA A 430 -2.42 21.51 -18.37
C ALA A 430 -2.11 21.98 -19.80
N PHE A 431 -0.86 21.86 -20.25
CA PHE A 431 -0.42 22.30 -21.57
C PHE A 431 -0.12 21.12 -22.52
N THR A 432 -0.68 19.94 -22.26
CA THR A 432 -0.72 18.83 -23.22
C THR A 432 -1.38 19.30 -24.52
N ALA A 433 -0.75 19.11 -25.67
CA ALA A 433 -1.29 19.61 -26.94
C ALA A 433 -2.66 18.95 -27.26
N PRO A 434 -3.63 19.67 -27.85
CA PRO A 434 -4.92 19.07 -28.21
C PRO A 434 -4.78 17.89 -29.18
N GLY A 435 -5.40 16.77 -28.84
CA GLY A 435 -5.40 15.56 -29.67
C GLY A 435 -5.78 14.30 -28.88
N SER A 436 -5.89 13.17 -29.57
CA SER A 436 -6.10 11.87 -28.93
C SER A 436 -4.78 11.29 -28.44
N TYR A 437 -4.77 10.78 -27.22
CA TYR A 437 -3.64 10.11 -26.59
C TYR A 437 -4.03 8.68 -26.22
N ALA A 438 -3.26 7.69 -26.68
CA ALA A 438 -3.58 6.28 -26.50
C ALA A 438 -2.43 5.53 -25.83
N GLY A 439 -2.77 4.74 -24.81
CA GLY A 439 -1.87 3.81 -24.11
C GLY A 439 -2.56 2.44 -23.96
N VAL A 440 -1.76 1.38 -23.79
CA VAL A 440 -2.25 0.00 -23.71
C VAL A 440 -2.18 -0.49 -22.27
N LEU A 441 -3.32 -0.82 -21.67
CA LEU A 441 -3.41 -1.52 -20.39
C LEU A 441 -3.35 -3.04 -20.65
N THR A 442 -2.29 -3.69 -20.19
CA THR A 442 -2.14 -5.15 -20.26
C THR A 442 -2.52 -5.76 -18.91
N LEU A 443 -3.50 -6.67 -18.91
CA LEU A 443 -3.91 -7.45 -17.74
C LEU A 443 -3.26 -8.84 -17.75
N THR A 444 -2.87 -9.33 -16.58
CA THR A 444 -2.22 -10.65 -16.38
C THR A 444 -2.85 -11.37 -15.20
N LEU A 445 -3.41 -12.55 -15.45
CA LEU A 445 -3.94 -13.46 -14.43
C LEU A 445 -2.90 -14.55 -14.11
N SER A 446 -2.72 -14.87 -12.83
CA SER A 446 -1.78 -15.88 -12.30
C SER A 446 -2.35 -16.58 -11.07
#